data_AF-A0A4Q1RBT7-F1
#
_entry.id   AF-A0A4Q1RBT7-F1
#
_cell.length_a   1.000
_cell.length_b   1.000
_cell.length_c   1.000
_cell.angle_alpha   90.00
_cell.angle_beta   90.00
_cell.angle_gamma   90.00
#
_symmetry.space_group_name_H-M   'P 1'
#
loop_
_entity.id
_entity.type
_entity.pdbx_description
1 polymer ?
#
loop_
_entity_poly.entity_id
_entity_poly.type
_entity_poly.pdbx_seq_one_letter_code
_entity_poly.pdbx_strand_id
1 'polypeptide(L)'
;MTNQYPGPPPEQSPGGPGQNPYATPNSGAPAGGGYGFPQGGRPGEPGYGYPQAASQQPPAPGFPPAAAPQPAPGGFQGGAQPGGMLLSLGDIAVSGDTVMTPAGPMPLKGAVWTATDMSRTEERMPTHAVVLAVVFFLFCLLGLLFLLMKERVTTGFVQVTVNSGGRHHSTMIPVQSREQVMFVLNQVNYARSLSV
;
A
#
# COMPACT_ATOMS: atom_id res chain seq x y z
N MET A 1 -35.17 -15.49 35.09
CA MET A 1 -35.07 -16.71 34.25
C MET A 1 -34.20 -16.35 33.05
N THR A 2 -32.88 -16.48 33.23
CA THR A 2 -31.96 -17.39 32.50
C THR A 2 -31.31 -16.71 31.28
N ASN A 3 -30.07 -16.26 31.51
CA ASN A 3 -29.10 -15.95 30.45
C ASN A 3 -28.63 -17.29 29.87
N GLN A 4 -28.95 -17.55 28.61
CA GLN A 4 -28.57 -18.78 27.91
C GLN A 4 -27.17 -18.58 27.31
N TYR A 5 -26.16 -19.14 27.98
CA TYR A 5 -24.81 -19.23 27.44
C TYR A 5 -24.79 -20.17 26.22
N PRO A 6 -24.10 -19.82 25.11
CA PRO A 6 -23.78 -20.79 24.08
C PRO A 6 -22.89 -21.90 24.66
N GLY A 7 -23.28 -23.16 24.44
CA GLY A 7 -22.53 -24.32 24.94
C GLY A 7 -21.15 -24.45 24.27
N PRO A 8 -20.21 -25.19 24.90
CA PRO A 8 -18.92 -25.50 24.30
C PRO A 8 -19.07 -26.36 23.03
N PRO A 9 -18.15 -26.27 22.06
CA PRO A 9 -18.18 -27.10 20.86
C PRO A 9 -18.04 -28.59 21.21
N PRO A 10 -18.61 -29.51 20.40
CA PRO A 10 -18.57 -30.94 20.68
C PRO A 10 -17.13 -31.46 20.66
N GLU A 11 -16.81 -32.25 21.68
CA GLU A 11 -15.56 -33.00 21.82
C GLU A 11 -15.41 -33.97 20.63
N GLN A 12 -14.27 -33.90 19.93
CA GLN A 12 -13.91 -34.87 18.89
C GLN A 12 -13.55 -36.21 19.53
N SER A 13 -14.21 -37.28 19.10
CA SER A 13 -13.97 -38.66 19.52
C SER A 13 -12.52 -39.12 19.28
N PRO A 14 -11.92 -39.90 20.20
CA PRO A 14 -10.55 -40.38 20.09
C PRO A 14 -10.50 -41.65 19.23
N GLY A 15 -10.05 -41.54 17.97
CA GLY A 15 -9.84 -42.70 17.12
C GLY A 15 -9.75 -42.40 15.63
N GLY A 16 -8.64 -41.83 15.18
CA GLY A 16 -8.31 -41.71 13.76
C GLY A 16 -6.83 -41.30 13.59
N PRO A 17 -6.07 -41.91 12.67
CA PRO A 17 -4.63 -41.63 12.53
C PRO A 17 -4.42 -40.16 12.17
N GLY A 18 -3.68 -39.45 13.03
CA GLY A 18 -3.48 -38.02 12.98
C GLY A 18 -2.89 -37.55 11.67
N GLN A 19 -3.61 -36.68 10.97
CA GLN A 19 -3.05 -35.85 9.91
C GLN A 19 -2.27 -34.71 10.57
N ASN A 20 -0.95 -34.79 10.55
CA ASN A 20 -0.09 -33.68 10.90
C ASN A 20 -0.27 -32.54 9.86
N PRO A 21 -0.73 -31.34 10.25
CA PRO A 21 -0.95 -30.24 9.31
C PRO A 21 0.33 -29.67 8.68
N TYR A 22 1.50 -30.12 9.14
CA TYR A 22 2.82 -29.70 8.65
C TYR A 22 3.52 -30.73 7.75
N ALA A 23 2.83 -31.80 7.34
CA ALA A 23 3.40 -32.76 6.41
C ALA A 23 3.43 -32.18 4.98
N THR A 24 4.63 -31.95 4.46
CA THR A 24 4.85 -31.59 3.05
C THR A 24 4.52 -32.79 2.14
N PRO A 25 3.82 -32.58 1.01
CA PRO A 25 3.57 -33.67 0.07
C PRO A 25 4.86 -34.06 -0.66
N ASN A 26 5.25 -35.32 -0.51
CA ASN A 26 6.28 -35.96 -1.34
C ASN A 26 5.76 -36.02 -2.78
N SER A 27 6.18 -35.06 -3.61
CA SER A 27 5.91 -35.05 -5.05
C SER A 27 7.20 -35.42 -5.78
N GLY A 28 7.05 -36.40 -6.67
CA GLY A 28 8.13 -37.12 -7.32
C GLY A 28 9.07 -36.26 -8.16
N ALA A 29 10.26 -36.82 -8.32
CA ALA A 29 11.35 -36.31 -9.15
C ALA A 29 10.91 -36.03 -10.60
N PRO A 30 11.35 -34.91 -11.20
CA PRO A 30 11.42 -34.80 -12.64
C PRO A 30 12.70 -35.46 -13.16
N ALA A 31 12.53 -36.36 -14.11
CA ALA A 31 13.59 -36.91 -14.95
C ALA A 31 14.34 -35.80 -15.69
N GLY A 32 15.65 -36.00 -15.83
CA GLY A 32 16.58 -35.05 -16.44
C GLY A 32 16.32 -34.76 -17.92
N GLY A 33 16.81 -33.59 -18.34
CA GLY A 33 16.90 -33.20 -19.73
C GLY A 33 17.75 -31.94 -19.90
N GLY A 34 18.98 -32.13 -20.39
CA GLY A 34 19.63 -31.21 -21.33
C GLY A 34 20.17 -29.89 -20.80
N TYR A 35 21.39 -29.94 -20.25
CA TYR A 35 22.31 -28.81 -20.15
C TYR A 35 22.71 -28.33 -21.56
N GLY A 36 22.26 -27.14 -21.94
CA GLY A 36 22.71 -26.39 -23.11
C GLY A 36 23.35 -25.07 -22.68
N PHE A 37 24.68 -24.99 -22.74
CA PHE A 37 25.43 -23.75 -22.66
C PHE A 37 25.38 -23.01 -24.00
N PRO A 38 25.55 -21.69 -23.98
CA PRO A 38 26.68 -21.16 -24.73
C PRO A 38 27.61 -20.33 -23.85
N GLN A 39 28.85 -20.84 -23.75
CA GLN A 39 30.09 -20.09 -23.98
C GLN A 39 30.16 -18.70 -23.32
N GLY A 40 30.72 -18.57 -22.12
CA GLY A 40 32.16 -18.80 -21.88
C GLY A 40 32.91 -17.46 -21.86
N GLY A 41 32.59 -16.60 -20.88
CA GLY A 41 33.44 -15.45 -20.51
C GLY A 41 34.63 -15.93 -19.68
N ARG A 42 35.83 -15.42 -20.00
CA ARG A 42 37.12 -15.84 -19.42
C ARG A 42 37.18 -15.66 -17.89
N PRO A 43 37.97 -16.49 -17.18
CA PRO A 43 38.19 -16.31 -15.74
C PRO A 43 39.17 -15.16 -15.50
N GLY A 44 38.70 -14.04 -14.93
CA GLY A 44 39.61 -12.96 -14.53
C GLY A 44 39.04 -11.58 -14.14
N GLU A 45 37.75 -11.25 -14.33
CA GLU A 45 37.28 -9.87 -14.11
C GLU A 45 36.11 -9.76 -13.09
N PRO A 46 36.30 -9.05 -11.96
CA PRO A 46 35.21 -8.62 -11.10
C PRO A 46 34.54 -7.35 -11.67
N GLY A 47 33.45 -7.53 -12.41
CA GLY A 47 32.68 -6.43 -13.02
C GLY A 47 31.38 -6.13 -12.27
N TYR A 48 31.42 -5.16 -11.34
CA TYR A 48 30.21 -4.53 -10.80
C TYR A 48 29.55 -3.70 -11.91
N GLY A 49 28.39 -4.16 -12.41
CA GLY A 49 27.63 -3.46 -13.46
C GLY A 49 26.75 -2.35 -12.89
N TYR A 50 27.12 -1.10 -13.16
CA TYR A 50 26.24 0.07 -13.04
C TYR A 50 25.16 0.06 -14.14
N PRO A 51 23.97 0.65 -13.92
CA PRO A 51 23.02 0.88 -15.00
C PRO A 51 23.61 1.85 -16.03
N GLN A 52 23.56 1.40 -17.28
CA GLN A 52 24.09 2.05 -18.48
C GLN A 52 23.49 3.45 -18.67
N ALA A 53 24.34 4.48 -18.64
CA ALA A 53 23.95 5.83 -19.02
C ALA A 53 23.55 5.84 -20.51
N ALA A 54 22.34 6.31 -20.79
CA ALA A 54 21.85 6.48 -22.15
C ALA A 54 22.82 7.37 -22.94
N SER A 55 23.30 6.85 -24.07
CA SER A 55 24.09 7.60 -25.04
C SER A 55 23.32 8.86 -25.46
N GLN A 56 23.88 10.03 -25.13
CA GLN A 56 23.36 11.33 -25.50
C GLN A 56 23.47 11.50 -27.01
N GLN A 57 22.33 11.46 -27.69
CA GLN A 57 22.21 11.84 -29.09
C GLN A 57 22.27 13.39 -29.16
N PRO A 58 23.10 14.01 -30.02
CA PRO A 58 23.20 15.47 -30.07
C PRO A 58 21.88 16.10 -30.54
N PRO A 59 21.39 17.18 -29.91
CA PRO A 59 20.10 17.77 -30.24
C PRO A 59 20.15 18.60 -31.53
N ALA A 60 19.12 18.44 -32.36
CA ALA A 60 18.86 19.33 -33.49
C ALA A 60 18.46 20.74 -33.00
N PRO A 61 18.99 21.84 -33.59
CA PRO A 61 18.61 23.19 -33.16
C PRO A 61 17.18 23.53 -33.60
N GLY A 62 16.25 23.77 -32.66
CA GLY A 62 14.97 24.38 -33.04
C GLY A 62 13.77 24.22 -32.11
N PHE A 63 13.82 23.42 -31.03
CA PHE A 63 12.67 23.28 -30.12
C PHE A 63 13.10 23.47 -28.65
N PRO A 64 12.37 24.28 -27.86
CA PRO A 64 12.61 24.35 -26.42
C PRO A 64 12.28 22.98 -25.80
N PRO A 65 13.16 22.39 -24.97
CA PRO A 65 12.88 21.12 -24.34
C PRO A 65 11.71 21.27 -23.36
N ALA A 66 10.64 20.51 -23.59
CA ALA A 66 9.62 20.29 -22.58
C ALA A 66 10.30 19.62 -21.38
N ALA A 67 10.35 20.31 -20.25
CA ALA A 67 10.88 19.76 -19.02
C ALA A 67 10.09 18.51 -18.65
N ALA A 68 10.76 17.35 -18.64
CA ALA A 68 10.20 16.13 -18.06
C ALA A 68 9.90 16.41 -16.57
N PRO A 69 8.69 16.14 -16.07
CA PRO A 69 8.39 16.32 -14.66
C PRO A 69 9.29 15.41 -13.83
N GLN A 70 10.16 16.01 -13.01
CA GLN A 70 10.92 15.27 -12.00
C GLN A 70 9.94 14.69 -10.98
N PRO A 71 9.99 13.37 -10.68
CA PRO A 71 9.23 12.80 -9.58
C PRO A 71 9.72 13.40 -8.26
N ALA A 72 8.86 14.14 -7.57
CA ALA A 72 9.12 14.60 -6.21
C ALA A 72 9.05 13.39 -5.25
N PRO A 73 9.99 13.24 -4.31
CA PRO A 73 9.91 12.16 -3.32
C PRO A 73 8.81 12.49 -2.29
N GLY A 74 7.74 11.70 -2.26
CA GLY A 74 6.86 11.60 -1.09
C GLY A 74 5.50 12.31 -1.13
N GLY A 75 4.94 12.60 -2.31
CA GLY A 75 3.57 13.13 -2.42
C GLY A 75 2.57 12.07 -2.91
N PHE A 76 1.45 11.89 -2.20
CA PHE A 76 0.30 11.18 -2.74
C PHE A 76 -0.15 11.87 -4.03
N GLN A 77 0.04 11.21 -5.17
CA GLN A 77 -0.44 11.70 -6.46
C GLN A 77 -1.94 11.34 -6.61
N GLY A 78 -2.78 11.92 -5.75
CA GLY A 78 -4.23 11.90 -5.86
C GLY A 78 -4.72 12.98 -6.80
N GLY A 79 -4.24 12.96 -8.05
CA GLY A 79 -4.69 13.89 -9.09
C GLY A 79 -5.67 13.19 -10.01
N ALA A 80 -6.95 13.58 -9.98
CA ALA A 80 -7.87 13.25 -11.06
C ALA A 80 -7.35 13.89 -12.34
N GLN A 81 -6.73 13.10 -13.23
CA GLN A 81 -6.17 13.57 -14.48
C GLN A 81 -7.32 13.84 -15.49
N PRO A 82 -7.43 15.05 -16.07
CA PRO A 82 -8.46 15.34 -17.06
C PRO A 82 -7.99 14.82 -18.42
N GLY A 83 -8.35 13.58 -18.74
CA GLY A 83 -8.04 12.91 -19.99
C GLY A 83 -8.45 11.44 -19.97
N GLY A 84 -9.74 11.19 -19.71
CA GLY A 84 -10.23 9.89 -19.23
C GLY A 84 -10.14 9.86 -17.71
N MET A 85 -11.27 9.78 -17.02
CA MET A 85 -11.32 9.94 -15.57
C MET A 85 -10.65 8.73 -14.89
N LEU A 86 -9.34 8.84 -14.69
CA LEU A 86 -8.51 7.84 -14.05
C LEU A 86 -8.53 8.08 -12.55
N LEU A 87 -9.19 7.20 -11.79
CA LEU A 87 -9.14 7.19 -10.32
C LEU A 87 -8.07 6.18 -9.88
N SER A 88 -7.15 6.57 -9.00
CA SER A 88 -6.10 5.68 -8.48
C SER A 88 -6.23 5.48 -6.98
N LEU A 89 -6.33 4.23 -6.56
CA LEU A 89 -6.44 3.77 -5.18
C LEU A 89 -5.25 2.83 -4.89
N GLY A 90 -4.12 3.41 -4.48
CA GLY A 90 -2.88 2.64 -4.30
C GLY A 90 -2.39 2.08 -5.64
N ASP A 91 -2.38 0.75 -5.76
CA ASP A 91 -2.04 -0.01 -6.98
C ASP A 91 -3.26 -0.37 -7.84
N ILE A 92 -4.47 0.02 -7.43
CA ILE A 92 -5.71 -0.16 -8.19
C ILE A 92 -5.98 1.11 -8.98
N ALA A 93 -6.20 1.00 -10.29
CA ALA A 93 -6.63 2.12 -11.11
C ALA A 93 -7.99 1.84 -11.74
N VAL A 94 -8.87 2.82 -11.80
CA VAL A 94 -10.16 2.75 -12.50
C VAL A 94 -10.06 3.64 -13.72
N SER A 95 -10.20 3.05 -14.90
CA SER A 95 -10.14 3.73 -16.19
C SER A 95 -11.36 3.38 -17.02
N GLY A 96 -12.24 4.35 -17.24
CA GLY A 96 -13.46 4.15 -18.02
C GLY A 96 -14.38 3.10 -17.37
N ASP A 97 -14.52 1.95 -18.01
CA ASP A 97 -15.37 0.83 -17.58
C ASP A 97 -14.58 -0.34 -16.98
N THR A 98 -13.28 -0.18 -16.77
CA THR A 98 -12.37 -1.24 -16.34
C THR A 98 -11.58 -0.82 -15.11
N VAL A 99 -11.42 -1.76 -14.17
CA VAL A 99 -10.51 -1.66 -13.03
C VAL A 99 -9.23 -2.41 -13.36
N MET A 100 -8.10 -1.71 -13.37
CA MET A 100 -6.78 -2.28 -13.54
C MET A 100 -6.17 -2.61 -12.19
N THR A 101 -5.74 -3.86 -12.01
CA THR A 101 -4.95 -4.31 -10.86
C THR A 101 -3.74 -5.12 -11.32
N PRO A 102 -2.76 -5.36 -10.46
CA PRO A 102 -1.63 -6.24 -10.77
C PRO A 102 -2.03 -7.67 -11.18
N ALA A 103 -3.20 -8.14 -10.73
CA ALA A 103 -3.77 -9.44 -11.12
C ALA A 103 -4.42 -9.44 -12.52
N GLY A 104 -4.51 -8.26 -13.16
CA GLY A 104 -5.11 -8.06 -14.48
C GLY A 104 -6.35 -7.17 -14.46
N PRO A 105 -6.82 -6.73 -15.63
CA PRO A 105 -8.02 -5.89 -15.74
C PRO A 105 -9.29 -6.66 -15.33
N MET A 106 -10.23 -6.01 -14.66
CA MET A 106 -11.55 -6.54 -14.30
C MET A 106 -12.65 -5.52 -14.60
N PRO A 107 -13.90 -5.94 -14.88
CA PRO A 107 -14.96 -5.00 -15.22
C PRO A 107 -15.30 -4.09 -14.03
N LEU A 108 -15.55 -2.81 -14.27
CA LEU A 108 -16.01 -1.89 -13.22
C LEU A 108 -17.48 -2.13 -12.88
N LYS A 109 -18.30 -2.49 -13.89
CA LYS A 109 -19.72 -2.79 -13.69
C LYS A 109 -19.89 -4.01 -12.80
N GLY A 110 -20.68 -3.86 -11.74
CA GLY A 110 -20.90 -4.90 -10.73
C GLY A 110 -19.74 -5.08 -9.76
N ALA A 111 -18.72 -4.20 -9.79
CA ALA A 111 -17.62 -4.24 -8.82
C ALA A 111 -18.11 -3.83 -7.43
N VAL A 112 -17.76 -4.63 -6.42
CA VAL A 112 -18.04 -4.34 -5.02
C VAL A 112 -16.78 -3.77 -4.38
N TRP A 113 -16.89 -2.54 -3.86
CA TRP A 113 -15.80 -1.82 -3.21
C TRP A 113 -15.98 -1.75 -1.70
N THR A 114 -14.97 -2.20 -0.96
CA THR A 114 -14.90 -2.15 0.50
C THR A 114 -13.65 -1.39 0.93
N ALA A 115 -13.79 -0.52 1.92
CA ALA A 115 -12.67 0.18 2.54
C ALA A 115 -12.74 0.04 4.05
N THR A 116 -11.61 -0.31 4.66
CA THR A 116 -11.47 -0.50 6.10
C THR A 116 -10.37 0.40 6.62
N ASP A 117 -10.72 1.29 7.54
CA ASP A 117 -9.78 2.18 8.21
C ASP A 117 -9.04 1.41 9.32
N MET A 118 -7.72 1.29 9.17
CA MET A 118 -6.80 0.75 10.17
C MET A 118 -5.87 1.84 10.73
N SER A 119 -6.28 3.11 10.65
CA SER A 119 -5.52 4.22 11.22
C SER A 119 -5.70 4.32 12.73
N ARG A 120 -4.62 4.72 13.41
CA ARG A 120 -4.63 5.04 14.84
C ARG A 120 -4.19 6.48 15.01
N THR A 121 -4.93 7.21 15.84
CA THR A 121 -4.55 8.57 16.24
C THR A 121 -4.06 8.55 17.68
N GLU A 122 -2.82 8.96 17.88
CA GLU A 122 -2.19 9.06 19.20
C GLU A 122 -1.95 10.52 19.55
N GLU A 123 -2.15 10.88 20.82
CA GLU A 123 -1.77 12.19 21.34
C GLU A 123 -0.40 12.08 22.00
N ARG A 124 0.57 12.85 21.51
CA ARG A 124 1.95 12.87 22.03
C ARG A 124 2.28 14.26 22.57
N MET A 125 3.00 14.31 23.68
CA MET A 125 3.66 15.54 24.12
C MET A 125 4.95 15.75 23.30
N PRO A 126 5.04 16.81 22.49
CA PRO A 126 6.19 17.05 21.64
C PRO A 126 7.42 17.37 22.48
N THR A 127 8.57 16.77 22.16
CA THR A 127 9.82 16.98 22.91
C THR A 127 10.20 18.47 22.97
N HIS A 128 9.93 19.22 21.89
CA HIS A 128 10.18 20.66 21.84
C HIS A 128 9.35 21.43 22.87
N ALA A 129 8.11 21.04 23.17
CA ALA A 129 7.31 21.68 24.22
C ALA A 129 7.97 21.54 25.59
N VAL A 130 8.52 20.36 25.90
CA VAL A 130 9.24 20.11 27.15
C VAL A 130 10.52 20.94 27.24
N VAL A 131 11.30 20.98 26.16
CA VAL A 131 12.55 21.77 26.12
C VAL A 131 12.26 23.27 26.30
N LEU A 132 11.26 23.80 25.59
CA LEU A 132 10.85 25.20 25.72
C LEU A 132 10.32 25.50 27.13
N ALA A 133 9.58 24.58 27.74
CA ALA A 133 9.10 24.73 29.12
C ALA A 133 10.26 24.86 30.13
N VAL A 134 11.32 24.07 29.97
CA VAL A 134 12.51 24.12 30.85
C VAL A 134 13.28 25.44 30.67
N VAL A 135 13.49 25.89 29.42
CA VAL A 135 14.23 27.13 29.12
C VAL A 135 13.47 28.37 29.61
N PHE A 136 12.14 28.39 29.43
CA PHE A 136 11.30 29.53 29.81
C PHE A 136 10.69 29.41 31.22
N PHE A 137 11.14 28.45 32.04
CA PHE A 137 10.65 28.29 33.40
C PHE A 137 10.84 29.55 34.27
N LEU A 138 11.93 30.29 34.07
CA LEU A 138 12.18 31.56 34.76
C LEU A 138 11.16 32.65 34.41
N PHE A 139 10.50 32.54 33.25
CA PHE A 139 9.39 33.39 32.84
C PHE A 139 8.01 32.83 33.27
N CYS A 140 8.02 31.86 34.19
CA CYS A 140 6.96 31.27 35.04
C CYS A 140 5.64 30.83 34.39
N LEU A 141 5.03 31.63 33.52
CA LEU A 141 3.76 31.32 32.84
C LEU A 141 3.95 30.93 31.37
N LEU A 142 5.01 31.44 30.72
CA LEU A 142 5.28 31.11 29.32
C LEU A 142 5.68 29.63 29.15
N GLY A 143 6.51 29.09 30.04
CA GLY A 143 6.93 27.68 29.98
C GLY A 143 5.77 26.69 30.15
N LEU A 144 4.77 27.04 30.96
CA LEU A 144 3.58 26.21 31.20
C LEU A 144 2.64 26.16 30.00
N LEU A 145 2.52 27.26 29.23
CA LEU A 145 1.76 27.28 27.98
C LEU A 145 2.29 26.24 26.98
N PHE A 146 3.61 26.06 26.92
CA PHE A 146 4.23 25.10 26.02
C PHE A 146 3.92 23.64 26.42
N LEU A 147 3.81 23.32 27.71
CA LEU A 147 3.37 21.97 28.14
C LEU A 147 1.94 21.63 27.72
N LEU A 148 1.11 22.65 27.46
CA LEU A 148 -0.25 22.47 26.95
C LEU A 148 -0.27 22.16 25.43
N MET A 149 0.85 22.38 24.73
CA MET A 149 0.99 22.04 23.32
C MET A 149 1.04 20.51 23.19
N LYS A 150 -0.08 19.93 22.74
CA LYS A 150 -0.18 18.50 22.41
C LYS A 150 -0.20 18.31 20.90
N GLU A 151 0.60 17.38 20.43
CA GLU A 151 0.63 17.01 19.02
C GLU A 151 -0.28 15.80 18.82
N ARG A 152 -1.10 15.85 17.76
CA ARG A 152 -1.89 14.70 17.31
C ARG A 152 -1.17 14.09 16.13
N VAL A 153 -0.77 12.83 16.26
CA VAL A 153 -0.12 12.10 15.17
C VAL A 153 -1.06 10.96 14.76
N THR A 154 -1.46 10.96 13.49
CA THR A 154 -2.26 9.88 12.91
C THR A 154 -1.36 9.03 12.03
N THR A 155 -1.33 7.72 12.27
CA THR A 155 -0.57 6.78 11.43
C THR A 155 -1.39 5.53 11.21
N GLY A 156 -1.23 4.91 10.05
CA GLY A 156 -1.77 3.59 9.77
C GLY A 156 -2.04 3.40 8.29
N PHE A 157 -3.02 2.55 7.99
CA PHE A 157 -3.34 2.17 6.62
C PHE A 157 -4.85 2.15 6.43
N VAL A 158 -5.29 2.39 5.20
CA VAL A 158 -6.66 2.10 4.77
C VAL A 158 -6.58 0.91 3.82
N GLN A 159 -7.21 -0.19 4.20
CA GLN A 159 -7.31 -1.35 3.34
C GLN A 159 -8.47 -1.14 2.36
N VAL A 160 -8.18 -1.19 1.06
CA VAL A 160 -9.17 -1.08 0.00
C VAL A 160 -9.24 -2.41 -0.73
N THR A 161 -10.45 -2.95 -0.87
CA THR A 161 -10.72 -4.22 -1.54
C THR A 161 -11.75 -4.01 -2.63
N VAL A 162 -11.48 -4.59 -3.80
CA VAL A 162 -12.38 -4.62 -4.94
C VAL A 162 -12.67 -6.07 -5.31
N ASN A 163 -13.93 -6.39 -5.55
CA ASN A 163 -14.38 -7.69 -6.03
C ASN A 163 -15.21 -7.50 -7.30
N SER A 164 -14.76 -8.09 -8.42
CA SER A 164 -15.46 -8.01 -9.70
C SER A 164 -15.16 -9.22 -10.59
N GLY A 165 -16.19 -9.71 -11.29
CA GLY A 165 -16.03 -10.79 -12.27
C GLY A 165 -15.41 -12.07 -11.70
N GLY A 166 -15.66 -12.38 -10.42
CA GLY A 166 -15.09 -13.52 -9.70
C GLY A 166 -13.64 -13.34 -9.23
N ARG A 167 -13.04 -12.16 -9.46
CA ARG A 167 -11.71 -11.79 -8.97
C ARG A 167 -11.82 -10.83 -7.78
N HIS A 168 -10.91 -10.97 -6.84
CA HIS A 168 -10.77 -10.05 -5.71
C HIS A 168 -9.34 -9.52 -5.66
N HIS A 169 -9.18 -8.24 -5.37
CA HIS A 169 -7.88 -7.61 -5.14
C HIS A 169 -7.96 -6.69 -3.93
N SER A 170 -6.93 -6.68 -3.10
CA SER A 170 -6.86 -5.86 -1.89
C SER A 170 -5.52 -5.15 -1.81
N THR A 171 -5.56 -3.90 -1.36
CA THR A 171 -4.37 -3.05 -1.24
C THR A 171 -4.43 -2.23 0.04
N MET A 172 -3.26 -1.90 0.58
CA MET A 172 -3.14 -1.09 1.79
C MET A 172 -2.55 0.26 1.42
N ILE A 173 -3.35 1.31 1.59
CA ILE A 173 -2.95 2.68 1.31
C ILE A 173 -2.45 3.29 2.63
N PRO A 174 -1.16 3.66 2.75
CA PRO A 174 -0.66 4.31 3.95
C PRO A 174 -1.39 5.64 4.16
N VAL A 175 -1.63 6.02 5.41
CA VAL A 175 -2.24 7.30 5.78
C VAL A 175 -1.50 7.92 6.94
N GLN A 176 -1.24 9.22 6.84
CA GLN A 176 -0.51 10.02 7.82
C GLN A 176 -1.39 11.08 8.50
N SER A 177 -2.63 11.19 8.07
CA SER A 177 -3.58 12.17 8.62
C SER A 177 -5.00 11.64 8.54
N ARG A 178 -5.88 12.17 9.40
CA ARG A 178 -7.30 11.82 9.40
C ARG A 178 -8.02 12.29 8.13
N GLU A 179 -7.57 13.41 7.56
CA GLU A 179 -8.07 13.96 6.31
C GLU A 179 -7.76 13.02 5.14
N GLN A 180 -6.57 12.39 5.12
CA GLN A 180 -6.21 11.40 4.11
C GLN A 180 -7.12 10.16 4.17
N VAL A 181 -7.46 9.69 5.37
CA VAL A 181 -8.44 8.60 5.53
C VAL A 181 -9.77 8.96 4.89
N MET A 182 -10.30 10.14 5.21
CA MET A 182 -11.58 10.60 4.64
C MET A 182 -11.51 10.75 3.11
N PHE A 183 -10.38 11.23 2.59
CA PHE A 183 -10.15 11.32 1.15
C PHE A 183 -10.19 9.95 0.46
N VAL A 184 -9.51 8.94 1.02
CA VAL A 184 -9.54 7.57 0.48
C VAL A 184 -10.96 7.00 0.52
N LEU A 185 -11.67 7.17 1.64
CA LEU A 185 -13.06 6.71 1.76
C LEU A 185 -13.97 7.37 0.71
N ASN A 186 -13.80 8.67 0.46
CA ASN A 186 -14.54 9.39 -0.58
C ASN A 186 -14.25 8.85 -1.98
N GLN A 187 -12.98 8.55 -2.29
CA GLN A 187 -12.60 7.94 -3.56
C GLN A 187 -13.21 6.55 -3.74
N VAL A 188 -13.24 5.73 -2.69
CA VAL A 188 -13.87 4.40 -2.73
C VAL A 188 -15.39 4.54 -2.94
N ASN A 189 -16.03 5.51 -2.28
CA ASN A 189 -17.44 5.82 -2.51
C ASN A 189 -17.70 6.28 -3.95
N TYR A 190 -16.79 7.07 -4.51
CA TYR A 190 -16.84 7.48 -5.91
C TYR A 190 -16.69 6.26 -6.86
N ALA A 191 -15.70 5.38 -6.63
CA ALA A 191 -15.53 4.15 -7.40
C ALA A 191 -16.78 3.25 -7.35
N ARG A 192 -17.38 3.12 -6.16
CA ARG A 192 -18.64 2.41 -5.98
C ARG A 192 -19.76 3.01 -6.82
N SER A 193 -19.87 4.34 -6.91
CA SER A 193 -20.90 4.99 -7.73
C SER A 193 -20.74 4.71 -9.23
N LEU A 194 -19.51 4.50 -9.72
CA LEU A 194 -19.24 4.14 -11.11
C LEU A 194 -19.48 2.66 -11.42
N SER A 195 -19.63 1.83 -10.38
CA SER A 195 -19.75 0.38 -10.51
C SER A 195 -21.21 -0.10 -10.66
N VAL A 196 -22.17 0.81 -10.55
CA VAL A 196 -23.61 0.54 -10.65
C VAL A 196 -24.08 0.49 -12.10
#